data_AF-A0AAF0MS24-F1
#
_entry.id   AF-A0AAF0MS24-F1
#
_cell.length_a   1.000
_cell.length_b   1.000
_cell.length_c   1.000
_cell.angle_alpha   90.00
_cell.angle_beta   90.00
_cell.angle_gamma   90.00
#
_symmetry.space_group_name_H-M   'P 1'
#
loop_
_entity.id
_entity.type
_entity.pdbx_description
1 polymer ?
#
loop_
_entity_poly.entity_id
_entity_poly.type
_entity_poly.pdbx_seq_one_letter_code
_entity_poly.pdbx_strand_id
1 'polypeptide(L)'
;MSSTIETKMSICDKYIRVTADQREDGTIGIKVESDCDAIQGFAEKMTAVTMDDILNFETSTINKEEVRGNMSMICVAPIMVYQAAWMECGMLSRRIFPKSGPITIDMGRDEW
;
A
#
# COMPACT_ATOMS: atom_id res chain seq x y z
N MET A 1 9.73 -15.32 -0.73
CA MET A 1 8.74 -15.35 0.37
C MET A 1 7.98 -14.06 0.26
N SER A 2 6.68 -14.08 -0.01
CA SER A 2 5.90 -12.86 -0.18
C SER A 2 5.83 -12.01 1.10
N SER A 3 5.60 -10.71 0.93
CA SER A 3 5.38 -9.72 1.98
C SER A 3 3.91 -9.40 2.07
N THR A 4 3.29 -9.67 3.21
CA THR A 4 1.89 -9.30 3.43
C THR A 4 1.78 -8.34 4.60
N ILE A 5 1.04 -7.25 4.40
CA ILE A 5 0.65 -6.30 5.43
C ILE A 5 -0.86 -6.07 5.38
N GLU A 6 -1.45 -5.75 6.52
CA GLU A 6 -2.88 -5.48 6.63
C GLU A 6 -3.16 -4.37 7.63
N THR A 7 -4.29 -3.68 7.45
CA THR A 7 -4.76 -2.65 8.37
C THR A 7 -6.28 -2.54 8.34
N LYS A 8 -6.82 -1.97 9.41
CA LYS A 8 -8.18 -1.45 9.45
C LYS A 8 -8.10 0.08 9.51
N MET A 9 -8.62 0.74 8.49
CA MET A 9 -8.57 2.19 8.35
C MET A 9 -9.43 2.88 9.41
N SER A 10 -8.82 3.58 10.35
CA SER A 10 -9.54 4.31 11.40
C SER A 10 -10.48 5.40 10.86
N ILE A 11 -10.17 5.97 9.69
CA ILE A 11 -10.92 7.09 9.09
C ILE A 11 -12.27 6.63 8.47
N CYS A 12 -12.32 5.44 7.87
CA CYS A 12 -13.50 4.97 7.13
C CYS A 12 -13.95 3.55 7.49
N ASP A 13 -13.33 2.95 8.51
CA ASP A 13 -13.60 1.60 9.03
C ASP A 13 -13.36 0.44 8.05
N LYS A 14 -12.67 0.68 6.93
CA LYS A 14 -12.40 -0.31 5.89
C LYS A 14 -11.17 -1.16 6.14
N TYR A 15 -11.25 -2.43 5.81
CA TYR A 15 -10.15 -3.38 5.87
C TYR A 15 -9.34 -3.34 4.56
N ILE A 16 -8.02 -3.45 4.67
CA ILE A 16 -7.12 -3.56 3.52
C ILE A 16 -6.03 -4.58 3.85
N ARG A 17 -5.74 -5.47 2.91
CA ARG A 17 -4.61 -6.39 2.93
C ARG A 17 -3.86 -6.28 1.61
N VAL A 18 -2.55 -6.15 1.68
CA VAL A 18 -1.67 -6.09 0.51
C VAL A 18 -0.61 -7.17 0.63
N THR A 19 -0.47 -7.97 -0.42
CA THR A 19 0.61 -8.94 -0.58
C THR A 19 1.48 -8.56 -1.77
N ALA A 20 2.80 -8.59 -1.59
CA ALA A 20 3.80 -8.38 -2.63
C ALA A 20 4.69 -9.62 -2.79
N ASP A 21 5.01 -9.98 -4.03
CA ASP A 21 5.90 -11.11 -4.37
C ASP A 21 6.87 -10.71 -5.47
N GLN A 22 8.17 -10.97 -5.28
CA GLN A 22 9.12 -10.73 -6.36
C GLN A 22 9.01 -11.85 -7.40
N ARG A 23 8.87 -11.46 -8.67
CA ARG A 23 8.72 -12.38 -9.81
C ARG A 23 10.04 -12.56 -10.55
N GLU A 24 10.13 -13.63 -11.35
CA GLU A 24 11.32 -13.97 -12.14
C GLU A 24 11.63 -12.93 -13.23
N ASP A 25 10.62 -12.22 -13.73
CA ASP A 25 10.76 -11.16 -14.74
C ASP A 25 11.25 -9.82 -14.16
N GLY A 26 11.55 -9.76 -12.86
CA GLY A 26 12.00 -8.56 -12.17
C GLY A 26 10.88 -7.60 -11.75
N THR A 27 9.62 -7.90 -12.08
CA THR A 27 8.47 -7.18 -11.54
C THR A 27 8.10 -7.67 -10.14
N ILE A 28 7.27 -6.90 -9.45
CA ILE A 28 6.76 -7.22 -8.13
C ILE A 28 5.26 -7.44 -8.29
N GLY A 29 4.81 -8.68 -8.12
CA GLY A 29 3.40 -9.02 -8.09
C GLY A 29 2.73 -8.36 -6.89
N ILE A 30 1.53 -7.81 -7.11
CA ILE A 30 0.73 -7.16 -6.07
C ILE A 30 -0.65 -7.80 -6.03
N LYS A 31 -1.11 -8.12 -4.82
CA LYS A 31 -2.49 -8.51 -4.55
C LYS A 31 -3.05 -7.59 -3.47
N VAL A 32 -4.14 -6.90 -3.78
CA VAL A 32 -4.87 -6.04 -2.84
C VAL A 32 -6.22 -6.68 -2.55
N GLU A 33 -6.59 -6.76 -1.27
CA GLU A 33 -7.87 -7.28 -0.80
C GLU A 33 -8.50 -6.27 0.16
N SER A 34 -9.79 -5.99 0.00
CA SER A 34 -10.51 -5.00 0.82
C SER A 34 -12.02 -5.27 0.84
N ASP A 35 -12.74 -4.62 1.75
CA ASP A 35 -14.21 -4.53 1.80
C ASP A 35 -14.73 -3.15 1.32
N CYS A 36 -13.87 -2.39 0.63
CA CYS A 36 -14.18 -1.09 0.04
C CYS A 36 -14.28 -1.17 -1.47
N ASP A 37 -15.43 -0.78 -2.04
CA ASP A 37 -15.68 -0.78 -3.49
C ASP A 37 -14.66 0.06 -4.28
N ALA A 38 -14.28 1.22 -3.75
CA ALA A 38 -13.26 2.06 -4.38
C ALA A 38 -11.89 1.37 -4.44
N ILE A 39 -11.55 0.54 -3.44
CA ILE A 39 -10.29 -0.22 -3.41
C ILE A 39 -10.38 -1.44 -4.33
N GLN A 40 -11.56 -2.03 -4.57
CA GLN A 40 -11.68 -3.13 -5.54
C GLN A 40 -11.25 -2.69 -6.95
N GLY A 41 -11.70 -1.52 -7.40
CA GLY A 41 -11.28 -0.99 -8.71
C GLY A 41 -9.78 -0.69 -8.80
N PHE A 42 -9.15 -0.33 -7.67
CA PHE A 42 -7.70 -0.21 -7.58
C PHE A 42 -7.01 -1.58 -7.59
N ALA A 43 -7.53 -2.56 -6.85
CA ALA A 43 -7.00 -3.91 -6.76
C ALA A 43 -6.99 -4.64 -8.11
N GLU A 44 -8.02 -4.44 -8.93
CA GLU A 44 -8.11 -5.01 -10.28
C GLU A 44 -7.01 -4.50 -11.22
N LYS A 45 -6.59 -3.24 -11.05
CA LYS A 45 -5.58 -2.58 -11.88
C LYS A 45 -4.17 -2.77 -11.32
N MET A 46 -4.05 -2.81 -10.00
CA MET A 46 -2.79 -2.89 -9.26
C MET A 46 -2.36 -4.35 -9.04
N THR A 47 -1.98 -5.02 -10.13
CA THR A 47 -1.62 -6.45 -10.11
C THR A 47 -0.11 -6.71 -10.14
N ALA A 48 0.67 -5.72 -10.54
CA ALA A 48 2.13 -5.72 -10.51
C ALA A 48 2.67 -4.29 -10.57
N VAL A 49 3.89 -4.11 -10.05
CA VAL A 49 4.66 -2.87 -10.13
C VAL A 49 6.10 -3.17 -10.51
N THR A 50 6.76 -2.18 -11.11
CA THR A 50 8.19 -2.21 -11.38
C THR A 50 8.99 -1.62 -10.22
N MET A 51 10.32 -1.75 -10.27
CA MET A 51 11.21 -1.06 -9.34
C MET A 51 11.08 0.48 -9.46
N ASP A 52 10.87 1.02 -10.66
CA ASP A 52 10.67 2.46 -10.85
C ASP A 52 9.37 2.95 -10.18
N ASP A 53 8.28 2.18 -10.30
CA ASP A 53 7.01 2.50 -9.65
C ASP A 53 7.14 2.64 -8.13
N ILE A 54 8.07 1.93 -7.50
CA ILE A 54 8.30 1.98 -6.05
C ILE A 54 9.45 2.93 -5.63
N LEU A 55 10.18 3.51 -6.57
CA LEU A 55 11.27 4.46 -6.31
C LEU A 55 10.93 5.90 -6.72
N ASN A 56 10.10 6.08 -7.75
CA ASN A 56 9.74 7.37 -8.30
C ASN A 56 8.25 7.65 -8.08
N PHE A 57 7.94 8.46 -7.07
CA PHE A 57 6.56 8.77 -6.71
C PHE A 57 5.79 9.50 -7.82
N GLU A 58 6.45 10.37 -8.58
CA GLU A 58 5.82 11.23 -9.59
C GLU A 58 5.37 10.44 -10.83
N THR A 59 6.17 9.46 -11.25
CA THR A 59 5.88 8.63 -12.44
C THR A 59 5.19 7.32 -12.11
N SER A 60 5.09 6.97 -10.82
CA SER A 60 4.57 5.68 -10.37
C SER A 60 3.15 5.43 -10.84
N THR A 61 2.96 4.25 -11.42
CA THR A 61 1.64 3.71 -11.77
C THR A 61 0.73 3.56 -10.54
N ILE A 62 1.29 3.42 -9.33
CA ILE A 62 0.53 3.40 -8.07
C ILE A 62 -0.27 4.69 -7.87
N ASN A 63 0.24 5.81 -8.38
CA ASN A 63 -0.33 7.14 -8.19
C ASN A 63 -1.18 7.65 -9.35
N LYS A 64 -1.18 6.96 -10.48
CA LYS A 64 -1.90 7.40 -11.68
C LYS A 64 -3.41 7.44 -11.45
N GLU A 65 -4.06 8.48 -12.00
CA GLU A 65 -5.49 8.72 -11.84
C GLU A 65 -6.32 7.54 -12.35
N GLU A 66 -5.94 6.98 -13.52
CA GLU A 66 -6.63 5.83 -14.09
C GLU A 66 -6.53 4.57 -13.23
N VAL A 67 -5.54 4.48 -12.34
CA VAL A 67 -5.36 3.36 -11.40
C VAL A 67 -6.10 3.62 -10.10
N ARG A 68 -5.92 4.80 -9.50
CA ARG A 68 -6.54 5.17 -8.22
C ARG A 68 -8.04 5.41 -8.32
N GLY A 69 -8.55 5.80 -9.50
CA GLY A 69 -9.96 6.11 -9.71
C GLY A 69 -10.48 7.11 -8.68
N ASN A 70 -11.64 6.80 -8.08
CA ASN A 70 -12.33 7.69 -7.13
C ASN A 70 -11.86 7.55 -5.67
N MET A 71 -10.70 6.93 -5.42
CA MET A 71 -10.16 6.84 -4.07
C MET A 71 -9.80 8.23 -3.53
N SER A 72 -10.03 8.46 -2.23
CA SER A 72 -9.50 9.64 -1.56
C SER A 72 -7.98 9.71 -1.73
N MET A 73 -7.43 10.92 -1.92
CA MET A 73 -6.00 11.16 -2.03
C MET A 73 -5.24 10.61 -0.81
N ILE A 74 -5.87 10.59 0.37
CA ILE A 74 -5.29 10.11 1.63
C ILE A 74 -5.64 8.65 1.95
N CYS A 75 -6.27 7.91 1.03
CA CYS A 75 -6.50 6.48 1.24
C CYS A 75 -5.15 5.77 1.44
N VAL A 76 -5.05 4.87 2.43
CA VAL A 76 -3.77 4.20 2.77
C VAL A 76 -3.42 3.05 1.81
N ALA A 77 -4.35 2.57 0.99
CA ALA A 77 -4.10 1.43 0.09
C ALA A 77 -2.87 1.63 -0.83
N PRO A 78 -2.69 2.79 -1.51
CA PRO A 78 -1.53 3.02 -2.36
C PRO A 78 -0.21 3.01 -1.57
N ILE A 79 -0.15 3.61 -0.38
CA ILE A 79 1.07 3.58 0.43
C ILE A 79 1.36 2.18 0.98
N MET A 80 0.34 1.36 1.24
CA MET A 80 0.52 -0.06 1.59
C MET A 80 1.13 -0.86 0.43
N VAL A 81 0.83 -0.53 -0.83
CA VAL A 81 1.50 -1.15 -1.99
C VAL A 81 2.99 -0.86 -1.99
N TYR A 82 3.39 0.42 -1.79
CA TYR A 82 4.80 0.78 -1.64
C TYR A 82 5.47 0.00 -0.49
N GLN A 83 4.86 -0.03 0.69
CA GLN A 83 5.46 -0.67 1.86
C GLN A 83 5.58 -2.19 1.72
N ALA A 84 4.57 -2.86 1.17
CA ALA A 84 4.63 -4.29 0.90
C ALA A 84 5.73 -4.61 -0.13
N ALA A 85 5.80 -3.84 -1.22
CA ALA A 85 6.82 -4.00 -2.23
C ALA A 85 8.24 -3.70 -1.70
N TRP A 86 8.41 -2.64 -0.91
CA TRP A 86 9.68 -2.34 -0.24
C TRP A 86 10.09 -3.44 0.76
N MET A 87 9.14 -4.05 1.47
CA MET A 87 9.45 -5.21 2.32
C MET A 87 9.89 -6.43 1.52
N GLU A 88 9.29 -6.62 0.34
CA GLU A 88 9.63 -7.73 -0.53
C GLU A 88 11.02 -7.56 -1.12
N CYS A 89 11.35 -6.35 -1.56
CA CYS A 89 12.65 -6.00 -2.11
C CYS A 89 13.75 -5.75 -1.04
N GLY A 90 13.45 -5.96 0.25
CA GLY A 90 14.42 -5.78 1.33
C GLY A 90 14.78 -4.32 1.67
N MET A 91 14.02 -3.35 1.14
CA MET A 91 14.18 -1.92 1.40
C MET A 91 13.49 -1.48 2.70
N LEU A 92 12.53 -2.26 3.18
CA LEU A 92 11.83 -2.04 4.44
C LEU A 92 11.96 -3.27 5.35
N SER A 93 12.44 -3.06 6.58
CA SER A 93 12.69 -4.16 7.51
C SER A 93 11.39 -4.76 8.05
N ARG A 94 11.10 -6.01 7.71
CA ARG A 94 9.98 -6.80 8.26
C ARG A 94 10.05 -6.97 9.78
N ARG A 95 11.23 -6.85 10.38
CA ARG A 95 11.43 -6.98 11.83
C ARG A 95 11.10 -5.69 12.59
N ILE A 96 11.38 -4.54 11.98
CA ILE A 96 11.15 -3.23 12.60
C ILE A 96 9.74 -2.74 12.30
N PHE A 97 9.20 -3.06 11.13
CA PHE A 97 7.89 -2.59 10.70
C PHE A 97 6.76 -2.82 11.74
N PRO A 98 6.64 -3.98 12.41
CA PRO A 98 5.60 -4.16 13.44
C PRO A 98 5.82 -3.31 14.70
N LYS A 99 7.06 -2.88 14.98
CA LYS A 99 7.41 -2.07 16.17
C LYS A 99 7.17 -0.58 15.95
N SER A 100 7.31 -0.13 14.71
CA SER A 100 7.22 1.28 14.35
C SER A 100 5.97 1.60 13.51
N GLY A 101 5.27 0.56 13.05
CA GLY A 101 4.02 0.63 12.29
C GLY A 101 4.10 1.47 11.02
N PRO A 102 3.00 1.58 10.27
CA PRO A 102 2.74 2.79 9.52
C PRO A 102 2.66 3.98 10.50
N ILE A 103 3.09 5.14 10.05
CA ILE A 103 2.96 6.40 10.80
C ILE A 103 1.49 6.57 11.18
N THR A 104 1.21 6.60 12.49
CA THR A 104 -0.11 6.90 13.02
C THR A 104 -0.18 8.40 13.30
N ILE A 105 -1.26 9.05 12.86
CA ILE A 105 -1.53 10.45 13.13
C ILE A 105 -2.58 10.49 14.24
N ASP A 106 -2.17 10.94 15.42
CA ASP A 106 -3.05 11.09 16.58
C ASP A 106 -3.53 12.54 16.72
N MET A 107 -4.69 12.72 17.34
CA MET A 107 -5.13 14.06 17.74
C MET A 107 -4.17 14.62 18.80
N GLY A 108 -3.76 15.87 18.63
CA GLY A 108 -3.08 16.63 19.68
C GLY A 108 -3.98 16.72 20.91
N ARG A 109 -3.42 16.45 22.09
CA ARG A 109 -4.12 16.67 23.36
C ARG A 109 -4.01 18.15 23.72
N ASP A 110 -4.73 18.98 22.99
CA ASP A 110 -5.03 20.32 23.50
C ASP A 110 -6.20 20.16 24.48
N GLU A 111 -6.01 20.61 25.71
CA GLU A 111 -7.03 20.61 26.76
C GLU A 111 -8.22 21.44 26.26
N TRP A 112 -9.32 20.75 25.88
CA TRP A 112 -10.61 21.38 25.59
C TRP A 112 -11.36 21.69 26.88
#